data_AF-A0A0S6URD8-F1
#
_entry.id   AF-A0A0S6URD8-F1
#
_cell.length_a   1.000
_cell.length_b   1.000
_cell.length_c   1.000
_cell.angle_alpha   90.00
_cell.angle_beta   90.00
_cell.angle_gamma   90.00
#
_symmetry.space_group_name_H-M   'P 1'
#
loop_
_entity.id
_entity.type
_entity.pdbx_description
1 polymer ?
#
loop_
_entity_poly.entity_id
_entity_poly.type
_entity_poly.pdbx_seq_one_letter_code
_entity_poly.pdbx_strand_id
1 'polypeptide(L)'
;MKLALILPFALAAFIGAAQAEEGDDIRQASKAEAETFNTRMYARPPGDKAYACFVRRYDADHLARHPKQKVASMKLLVSAEFDKEDKELHHSFRLGFRYRHRSGDFDSSGSCNHAVFTRSGDEVRLGCGVDCDGGGIGVALSRDDKSAIVRLARVRVWQNNKPDDDAEHSLTSGADDKIFRLDRADNRECASLVTDRKELAALRHK
;
A
#
# COMPACT_ATOMS: atom_id res chain seq x y z
N MET A 1 -59.69 -43.47 -0.23
CA MET A 1 -59.81 -42.66 -1.48
C MET A 1 -59.58 -41.20 -1.14
N LYS A 2 -58.74 -40.51 -1.94
CA LYS A 2 -58.47 -39.05 -2.02
C LYS A 2 -57.47 -38.52 -0.96
N LEU A 3 -56.20 -38.32 -1.35
CA LEU A 3 -55.58 -37.11 -1.98
C LEU A 3 -55.60 -35.91 -1.01
N ALA A 4 -54.47 -35.60 -0.34
CA ALA A 4 -53.33 -34.79 -0.80
C ALA A 4 -53.60 -33.28 -0.79
N LEU A 5 -52.86 -32.52 0.03
CA LEU A 5 -52.28 -31.23 -0.36
C LEU A 5 -51.17 -30.85 0.65
N ILE A 6 -49.93 -30.94 0.19
CA ILE A 6 -48.73 -30.42 0.86
C ILE A 6 -48.58 -28.97 0.40
N LEU A 7 -48.59 -28.00 1.32
CA LEU A 7 -48.22 -26.60 1.01
C LEU A 7 -46.69 -26.42 1.15
N PRO A 8 -46.01 -25.81 0.17
CA PRO A 8 -44.60 -25.45 0.29
C PRO A 8 -44.46 -24.14 1.08
N PHE A 9 -43.68 -24.17 2.17
CA PHE A 9 -43.20 -22.95 2.82
C PHE A 9 -42.13 -22.31 1.93
N ALA A 10 -42.44 -21.14 1.38
CA ALA A 10 -41.54 -20.35 0.57
C ALA A 10 -40.35 -19.85 1.41
N LEU A 11 -39.16 -20.07 0.87
CA LEU A 11 -37.86 -19.68 1.40
C LEU A 11 -37.72 -18.14 1.36
N ALA A 12 -37.77 -17.47 2.51
CA ALA A 12 -37.36 -16.08 2.61
C ALA A 12 -35.83 -16.04 2.79
N ALA A 13 -35.10 -16.02 1.67
CA ALA A 13 -33.66 -15.75 1.69
C ALA A 13 -33.44 -14.30 2.11
N PHE A 14 -32.96 -14.08 3.33
CA PHE A 14 -32.37 -12.81 3.74
C PHE A 14 -31.06 -12.61 2.96
N ILE A 15 -31.16 -12.04 1.75
CA ILE A 15 -30.02 -11.44 1.07
C ILE A 15 -29.83 -10.05 1.68
N GLY A 16 -29.22 -10.04 2.87
CA GLY A 16 -28.86 -8.83 3.59
C GLY A 16 -27.53 -8.27 3.10
N ALA A 17 -27.61 -7.38 2.11
CA ALA A 17 -26.71 -6.26 1.80
C ALA A 17 -25.23 -6.35 2.27
N ALA A 18 -24.35 -6.83 1.40
CA ALA A 18 -22.98 -6.34 1.33
C ALA A 18 -23.02 -4.97 0.62
N GLN A 19 -23.11 -3.89 1.39
CA GLN A 19 -22.85 -2.53 0.93
C GLN A 19 -21.48 -2.11 1.47
N ALA A 20 -20.73 -1.41 0.61
CA ALA A 20 -19.43 -0.78 0.84
C ALA A 20 -18.17 -1.65 0.62
N GLU A 21 -17.88 -1.94 -0.65
CA GLU A 21 -16.65 -1.39 -1.23
C GLU A 21 -17.04 -0.76 -2.58
N GLU A 22 -16.63 0.48 -2.79
CA GLU A 22 -16.58 1.07 -4.12
C GLU A 22 -15.40 0.38 -4.85
N GLY A 23 -15.60 -0.90 -5.15
CA GLY A 23 -14.60 -1.80 -5.70
C GLY A 23 -14.45 -1.48 -7.17
N ASP A 24 -13.41 -0.74 -7.52
CA ASP A 24 -12.88 -0.75 -8.88
C ASP A 24 -12.78 -2.22 -9.30
N ASP A 25 -13.46 -2.60 -10.38
CA ASP A 25 -13.40 -3.96 -10.90
C ASP A 25 -11.94 -4.21 -11.37
N ILE A 26 -11.21 -5.06 -10.64
CA ILE A 26 -9.77 -5.31 -10.84
C ILE A 26 -9.53 -6.63 -11.58
N ARG A 27 -8.52 -6.64 -12.45
CA ARG A 27 -7.99 -7.86 -13.07
C ARG A 27 -6.51 -8.04 -12.76
N GLN A 28 -6.04 -9.28 -12.78
CA GLN A 28 -4.61 -9.56 -12.67
C GLN A 28 -3.86 -9.03 -13.91
N ALA A 29 -2.65 -8.50 -13.70
CA ALA A 29 -1.75 -8.14 -14.78
C ALA A 29 -1.27 -9.38 -15.54
N SER A 30 -1.15 -9.27 -16.87
CA SER A 30 -0.31 -10.20 -17.62
C SER A 30 1.17 -10.01 -17.25
N LYS A 31 2.01 -11.00 -17.58
CA LYS A 31 3.45 -10.93 -17.32
C LYS A 31 4.11 -9.67 -17.93
N ALA A 32 3.81 -9.37 -19.18
CA ALA A 32 4.37 -8.19 -19.88
C ALA A 32 3.91 -6.87 -19.24
N GLU A 33 2.66 -6.81 -18.77
CA GLU A 33 2.11 -5.66 -18.05
C GLU A 33 2.79 -5.46 -16.69
N ALA A 34 3.01 -6.56 -15.94
CA ALA A 34 3.73 -6.53 -14.67
C ALA A 34 5.20 -6.10 -14.87
N GLU A 35 5.88 -6.61 -15.89
CA GLU A 35 7.25 -6.22 -16.25
C GLU A 35 7.36 -4.72 -16.61
N THR A 36 6.38 -4.21 -17.36
CA THR A 36 6.27 -2.79 -17.70
C THR A 36 6.07 -1.94 -16.45
N PHE A 37 5.14 -2.35 -15.57
CA PHE A 37 4.90 -1.67 -14.31
C PHE A 37 6.14 -1.67 -13.41
N ASN A 38 6.84 -2.80 -13.31
CA ASN A 38 8.06 -2.92 -12.52
C ASN A 38 9.18 -2.01 -13.05
N THR A 39 9.34 -1.95 -14.37
CA THR A 39 10.30 -1.03 -14.99
C THR A 39 9.99 0.43 -14.65
N ARG A 40 8.71 0.82 -14.65
CA ARG A 40 8.28 2.17 -14.25
C ARG A 40 8.47 2.41 -12.75
N MET A 41 8.13 1.43 -11.90
CA MET A 41 8.29 1.51 -10.45
C MET A 41 9.74 1.78 -10.06
N TYR A 42 10.68 1.02 -10.62
CA TYR A 42 12.10 1.09 -10.24
C TYR A 42 12.96 1.95 -11.18
N ALA A 43 12.35 2.64 -12.15
CA ALA A 43 13.00 3.38 -13.23
C ALA A 43 13.95 2.55 -14.12
N ARG A 44 13.95 1.22 -13.95
CA ARG A 44 14.73 0.22 -14.70
C ARG A 44 14.19 -1.18 -14.38
N PRO A 45 14.52 -2.20 -15.19
CA PRO A 45 14.23 -3.59 -14.82
C PRO A 45 14.88 -3.94 -13.47
N PRO A 46 14.16 -4.60 -12.55
CA PRO A 46 14.59 -4.74 -11.15
C PRO A 46 15.83 -5.62 -10.94
N GLY A 47 16.12 -6.56 -11.84
CA GLY A 47 17.18 -7.56 -11.64
C GLY A 47 16.95 -8.36 -10.35
N ASP A 48 18.02 -8.69 -9.62
CA ASP A 48 17.93 -9.44 -8.36
C ASP A 48 17.32 -8.62 -7.21
N LYS A 49 17.54 -7.30 -7.19
CA LYS A 49 17.03 -6.42 -6.14
C LYS A 49 16.86 -4.99 -6.63
N ALA A 50 15.75 -4.34 -6.32
CA ALA A 50 15.50 -2.94 -6.68
C ALA A 50 14.74 -2.18 -5.59
N TYR A 51 14.85 -0.85 -5.63
CA TYR A 51 14.23 0.06 -4.67
C TYR A 51 13.64 1.26 -5.40
N ALA A 52 12.53 1.76 -4.89
CA ALA A 52 11.93 3.02 -5.29
C ALA A 52 11.47 3.77 -4.03
N CYS A 53 12.02 4.96 -3.82
CA CYS A 53 11.65 5.83 -2.72
C CYS A 53 10.71 6.94 -3.19
N PHE A 54 9.67 7.20 -2.41
CA PHE A 54 8.74 8.30 -2.61
C PHE A 54 8.50 9.03 -1.30
N VAL A 55 8.43 10.35 -1.34
CA VAL A 55 8.30 11.18 -0.13
C VAL A 55 7.28 12.30 -0.32
N ARG A 56 6.64 12.69 0.77
CA ARG A 56 5.83 13.89 0.85
C ARG A 56 6.00 14.54 2.22
N ARG A 57 6.17 15.86 2.21
CA ARG A 57 6.21 16.70 3.40
C ARG A 57 5.21 17.83 3.18
N TYR A 58 4.36 18.08 4.17
CA TYR A 58 3.36 19.13 4.11
C TYR A 58 3.82 20.29 4.99
N ASP A 59 3.76 21.50 4.43
CA ASP A 59 4.04 22.72 5.17
C ASP A 59 2.86 23.13 6.05
N ALA A 60 3.10 24.13 6.91
CA ALA A 60 2.08 24.64 7.82
C ALA A 60 0.85 25.19 7.07
N ASP A 61 1.06 25.84 5.93
CA ASP A 61 -0.01 26.43 5.14
C ASP A 61 -0.95 25.36 4.55
N HIS A 62 -0.39 24.26 4.05
CA HIS A 62 -1.15 23.11 3.59
C HIS A 62 -1.94 22.49 4.75
N LEU A 63 -1.28 22.22 5.87
CA LEU A 63 -1.94 21.61 7.04
C LEU A 63 -3.03 22.51 7.64
N ALA A 64 -2.89 23.83 7.54
CA ALA A 64 -3.94 24.77 7.94
C ALA A 64 -5.17 24.71 7.03
N ARG A 65 -4.98 24.46 5.71
CA ARG A 65 -6.07 24.28 4.75
C ARG A 65 -6.71 22.89 4.80
N HIS A 66 -6.04 21.90 5.37
CA HIS A 66 -6.50 20.53 5.53
C HIS A 66 -6.62 20.14 7.02
N PRO A 67 -7.58 20.73 7.76
CA PRO A 67 -7.63 20.62 9.21
C PRO A 67 -7.90 19.20 9.73
N LYS A 68 -8.43 18.29 8.89
CA LYS A 68 -8.69 16.89 9.25
C LYS A 68 -7.51 15.98 8.92
N GLN A 69 -6.48 16.47 8.23
CA GLN A 69 -5.29 15.70 7.91
C GLN A 69 -4.50 15.43 9.18
N LYS A 70 -4.13 14.17 9.41
CA LYS A 70 -3.34 13.71 10.55
C LYS A 70 -1.87 13.59 10.19
N VAL A 71 -1.56 13.16 8.97
CA VAL A 71 -0.19 12.90 8.51
C VAL A 71 0.48 14.20 8.07
N ALA A 72 1.61 14.55 8.69
CA ALA A 72 2.41 15.73 8.33
C ALA A 72 3.52 15.42 7.30
N SER A 73 4.00 14.18 7.30
CA SER A 73 4.95 13.71 6.29
C SER A 73 4.85 12.20 6.13
N MET A 74 5.14 11.71 4.93
CA MET A 74 5.11 10.30 4.58
C MET A 74 6.29 9.95 3.67
N LYS A 75 6.85 8.77 3.87
CA LYS A 75 7.88 8.13 3.05
C LYS A 75 7.39 6.73 2.71
N LEU A 76 7.54 6.33 1.46
CA LEU A 76 7.26 4.99 0.98
C LEU A 76 8.52 4.47 0.29
N LEU A 77 9.02 3.34 0.79
CA LEU A 77 10.01 2.53 0.11
C LEU A 77 9.31 1.30 -0.44
N VAL A 78 9.33 1.13 -1.76
CA VAL A 78 8.94 -0.12 -2.41
C VAL A 78 10.21 -0.84 -2.82
N SER A 79 10.34 -2.12 -2.49
CA SER A 79 11.44 -2.96 -2.94
C SER A 79 10.94 -4.13 -3.76
N ALA A 80 11.81 -4.63 -4.62
CA ALA A 80 11.64 -5.90 -5.31
C ALA A 80 12.87 -6.78 -5.05
N GLU A 81 12.65 -8.07 -4.86
CA GLU A 81 13.70 -9.08 -4.70
C GLU A 81 13.33 -10.33 -5.50
N PHE A 82 14.25 -10.79 -6.33
CA PHE A 82 14.06 -12.01 -7.11
C PHE A 82 14.43 -13.21 -6.26
N ASP A 83 13.46 -14.10 -6.03
CA ASP A 83 13.69 -15.35 -5.34
C ASP A 83 14.15 -16.42 -6.34
N LYS A 84 15.25 -17.10 -6.00
CA LYS A 84 15.89 -18.08 -6.89
C LYS A 84 15.24 -19.45 -6.82
N GLU A 85 14.52 -19.74 -5.75
CA GLU A 85 13.86 -21.02 -5.50
C GLU A 85 12.55 -21.09 -6.28
N ASP A 86 11.68 -20.07 -6.14
CA ASP A 86 10.41 -20.01 -6.87
C ASP A 86 10.50 -19.32 -8.24
N LYS A 87 11.61 -18.60 -8.50
CA LYS A 87 11.86 -17.84 -9.74
C LYS A 87 10.86 -16.72 -9.97
N GLU A 88 10.33 -16.16 -8.90
CA GLU A 88 9.39 -15.04 -8.90
C GLU A 88 10.02 -13.77 -8.32
N LEU A 89 9.42 -12.63 -8.66
CA LEU A 89 9.83 -11.33 -8.13
C LEU A 89 8.88 -10.95 -7.00
N HIS A 90 9.39 -10.90 -5.78
CA HIS A 90 8.63 -10.52 -4.60
C HIS A 90 8.73 -9.03 -4.36
N HIS A 91 7.58 -8.42 -4.10
CA HIS A 91 7.48 -7.01 -3.77
C HIS A 91 7.24 -6.85 -2.27
N SER A 92 7.89 -5.86 -1.66
CA SER A 92 7.59 -5.47 -0.29
C SER A 92 7.58 -3.95 -0.16
N PHE A 93 6.97 -3.46 0.91
CA PHE A 93 6.91 -2.04 1.20
C PHE A 93 7.32 -1.74 2.64
N ARG A 94 7.88 -0.54 2.80
CA ARG A 94 8.04 0.11 4.10
C ARG A 94 7.45 1.50 4.00
N LEU A 95 6.51 1.80 4.86
CA LEU A 95 5.85 3.08 4.99
C LEU A 95 6.31 3.73 6.28
N GLY A 96 6.86 4.93 6.22
CA GLY A 96 7.17 5.73 7.41
C GLY A 96 6.46 7.07 7.36
N PHE A 97 5.97 7.56 8.50
CA PHE A 97 5.23 8.80 8.55
C PHE A 97 5.32 9.47 9.92
N ARG A 98 4.89 10.73 9.97
CA ARG A 98 4.81 11.53 11.20
C ARG A 98 3.42 12.14 11.30
N TYR A 99 2.87 12.14 12.51
CA TYR A 99 1.64 12.86 12.79
C TYR A 99 1.90 14.35 13.00
N ARG A 100 0.94 15.20 12.64
CA ARG A 100 1.02 16.65 12.97
C ARG A 100 0.83 16.95 14.46
N HIS A 101 0.10 16.08 15.17
CA HIS A 101 -0.40 16.31 16.53
C HIS A 101 0.23 15.39 17.57
N ARG A 102 1.10 14.48 17.15
CA ARG A 102 1.81 13.52 18.01
C ARG A 102 3.25 13.44 17.55
N SER A 103 4.18 13.54 18.49
CA SER A 103 5.61 13.33 18.24
C SER A 103 5.94 11.85 18.05
N GLY A 104 6.97 11.57 17.27
CA GLY A 104 7.43 10.23 16.96
C GLY A 104 7.54 9.98 15.46
N ASP A 105 8.38 9.01 15.11
CA ASP A 105 8.46 8.45 13.77
C ASP A 105 7.77 7.09 13.81
N PHE A 106 6.77 6.95 12.94
CA PHE A 106 5.89 5.80 12.89
C PHE A 106 6.13 5.06 11.58
N ASP A 107 6.00 3.74 11.62
CA ASP A 107 6.19 2.92 10.44
C ASP A 107 5.23 1.74 10.37
N SER A 108 5.13 1.20 9.16
CA SER A 108 4.38 0.01 8.81
C SER A 108 5.09 -0.65 7.64
N SER A 109 5.12 -1.98 7.62
CA SER A 109 5.77 -2.72 6.53
C SER A 109 5.05 -4.03 6.27
N GLY A 110 5.32 -4.61 5.11
CA GLY A 110 4.74 -5.89 4.71
C GLY A 110 5.04 -6.23 3.27
N SER A 111 4.35 -7.24 2.76
CA SER A 111 4.48 -7.73 1.39
C SER A 111 3.48 -7.06 0.45
N CYS A 112 3.80 -7.02 -0.84
CA CYS A 112 2.87 -6.61 -1.88
C CYS A 112 2.54 -7.78 -2.77
N ASN A 113 1.26 -7.87 -3.15
CA ASN A 113 0.79 -8.81 -4.15
C ASN A 113 1.23 -8.38 -5.57
N HIS A 114 0.96 -9.25 -6.53
CA HIS A 114 1.13 -8.95 -7.95
C HIS A 114 0.35 -7.71 -8.37
N ALA A 115 0.89 -6.97 -9.34
CA ALA A 115 0.21 -5.81 -9.91
C ALA A 115 -1.20 -6.17 -10.42
N VAL A 116 -2.18 -5.35 -10.05
CA VAL A 116 -3.57 -5.43 -10.51
C VAL A 116 -3.92 -4.21 -11.34
N PHE A 117 -4.72 -4.40 -12.38
CA PHE A 117 -5.19 -3.36 -13.27
C PHE A 117 -6.66 -3.09 -12.98
N THR A 118 -7.05 -1.82 -13.00
CA THR A 118 -8.46 -1.45 -13.18
C THR A 118 -8.97 -2.01 -14.52
N ARG A 119 -10.23 -2.42 -14.61
CA ARG A 119 -10.79 -2.95 -15.88
C ARG A 119 -10.70 -1.97 -17.05
N SER A 120 -10.72 -0.65 -16.79
CA SER A 120 -10.50 0.35 -17.84
C SER A 120 -9.06 0.37 -18.35
N GLY A 121 -8.11 -0.24 -17.63
CA GLY A 121 -6.69 -0.27 -17.96
C GLY A 121 -5.95 1.03 -17.64
N ASP A 122 -6.65 2.04 -17.11
CA ASP A 122 -6.10 3.39 -16.91
C ASP A 122 -5.17 3.48 -15.71
N GLU A 123 -5.24 2.53 -14.78
CA GLU A 123 -4.43 2.49 -13.57
C GLU A 123 -4.00 1.08 -13.19
N VAL A 124 -2.72 0.97 -12.84
CA VAL A 124 -2.06 -0.23 -12.31
C VAL A 124 -1.71 0.02 -10.86
N ARG A 125 -2.02 -0.94 -9.99
CA ARG A 125 -1.81 -0.84 -8.55
C ARG A 125 -1.12 -2.08 -8.01
N LEU A 126 -0.19 -1.90 -7.07
CA LEU A 126 0.22 -2.95 -6.15
C LEU A 126 -0.68 -2.90 -4.91
N GLY A 127 -1.27 -4.01 -4.52
CA GLY A 127 -1.90 -4.17 -3.23
C GLY A 127 -0.88 -4.63 -2.20
N CYS A 128 -0.57 -3.77 -1.24
CA CYS A 128 0.44 -4.05 -0.22
C CYS A 128 -0.23 -4.29 1.14
N GLY A 129 -0.01 -5.46 1.72
CA GLY A 129 -0.64 -5.92 2.95
C GLY A 129 0.34 -6.00 4.11
N VAL A 130 -0.15 -5.75 5.32
CA VAL A 130 0.56 -5.96 6.58
C VAL A 130 0.06 -7.27 7.18
N ASP A 131 0.98 -8.12 7.63
CA ASP A 131 0.69 -9.45 8.15
C ASP A 131 -0.27 -9.43 9.37
N CYS A 132 -0.92 -10.58 9.61
CA CYS A 132 -1.79 -10.80 10.77
C CYS A 132 -2.92 -9.77 10.91
N ASP A 133 -3.68 -9.57 9.82
CA ASP A 133 -4.77 -8.58 9.71
C ASP A 133 -4.30 -7.16 10.05
N GLY A 134 -3.09 -6.80 9.61
CA GLY A 134 -2.57 -5.45 9.76
C GLY A 134 -3.20 -4.45 8.80
N GLY A 135 -3.95 -4.90 7.80
CA GLY A 135 -4.56 -4.06 6.76
C GLY A 135 -3.62 -3.87 5.57
N GLY A 136 -3.77 -2.78 4.82
CA GLY A 136 -2.95 -2.53 3.63
C GLY A 136 -3.13 -1.17 2.97
N ILE A 137 -2.31 -0.97 1.94
CA ILE A 137 -2.32 0.19 1.04
C ILE A 137 -2.36 -0.27 -0.43
N GLY A 138 -3.01 0.50 -1.28
CA GLY A 138 -2.84 0.41 -2.73
C GLY A 138 -1.77 1.39 -3.20
N VAL A 139 -0.79 0.95 -3.98
CA VAL A 139 0.27 1.80 -4.53
C VAL A 139 0.15 1.84 -6.05
N ALA A 140 -0.18 3.00 -6.61
CA ALA A 140 -0.16 3.25 -8.04
C ALA A 140 0.97 4.22 -8.41
N LEU A 141 1.29 4.32 -9.70
CA LEU A 141 2.17 5.38 -10.23
C LEU A 141 1.37 6.42 -10.99
N SER A 142 1.79 7.69 -10.88
CA SER A 142 1.32 8.74 -11.79
C SER A 142 1.68 8.41 -13.24
N ARG A 143 0.94 8.99 -14.19
CA ARG A 143 1.16 8.76 -15.63
C ARG A 143 2.58 9.13 -16.10
N ASP A 144 3.24 10.05 -15.42
CA ASP A 144 4.59 10.53 -15.72
C ASP A 144 5.68 9.85 -14.88
N ASP A 145 5.34 8.84 -14.06
CA ASP A 145 6.24 8.06 -13.20
C ASP A 145 6.99 8.84 -12.12
N LYS A 146 6.64 10.11 -11.92
CA LYS A 146 7.28 11.01 -10.94
C LYS A 146 6.66 10.95 -9.56
N SER A 147 5.50 10.30 -9.40
CA SER A 147 4.84 10.19 -8.11
C SER A 147 4.21 8.82 -7.91
N ALA A 148 4.16 8.37 -6.66
CA ALA A 148 3.32 7.27 -6.22
C ALA A 148 1.99 7.82 -5.66
N ILE A 149 0.89 7.14 -5.94
CA ILE A 149 -0.42 7.39 -5.36
C ILE A 149 -0.72 6.27 -4.36
N VAL A 150 -0.59 6.59 -3.08
CA VAL A 150 -0.89 5.68 -1.98
C VAL A 150 -2.35 5.84 -1.58
N ARG A 151 -3.14 4.80 -1.76
CA ARG A 151 -4.51 4.70 -1.26
C ARG A 151 -4.48 3.93 0.05
N LEU A 152 -4.77 4.63 1.13
CA LEU A 152 -4.82 4.05 2.46
C LEU A 152 -6.23 3.51 2.71
N ALA A 153 -6.34 2.28 3.21
CA ALA A 153 -7.55 1.78 3.86
C ALA A 153 -7.37 1.84 5.38
N ARG A 154 -6.51 0.97 5.89
CA ARG A 154 -6.02 0.91 7.27
C ARG A 154 -4.68 0.20 7.25
N VAL A 155 -3.70 0.64 8.01
CA VAL A 155 -2.47 -0.12 8.29
C VAL A 155 -2.16 -0.12 9.77
N ARG A 156 -1.69 -1.25 10.30
CA ARG A 156 -1.11 -1.35 11.65
C ARG A 156 0.22 -0.59 11.70
N VAL A 157 0.48 0.06 12.83
CA VAL A 157 1.57 1.02 12.96
C VAL A 157 2.41 0.70 14.19
N TRP A 158 3.72 0.79 14.03
CA TRP A 158 4.71 0.71 15.10
C TRP A 158 5.41 2.05 15.28
N GLN A 159 5.96 2.28 16.46
CA GLN A 159 6.93 3.35 16.66
C GLN A 159 8.32 2.79 16.38
N ASN A 160 9.08 3.47 15.51
CA ASN A 160 10.36 2.96 15.00
C ASN A 160 11.39 2.65 16.11
N ASN A 161 11.28 3.32 17.26
CA ASN A 161 12.16 3.11 18.42
C ASN A 161 11.62 2.08 19.44
N LYS A 162 10.43 1.51 19.22
CA LYS A 162 9.78 0.53 20.09
C LYS A 162 9.02 -0.52 19.26
N PRO A 163 9.72 -1.39 18.52
CA PRO A 163 9.08 -2.39 17.66
C PRO A 163 8.38 -3.51 18.46
N ASP A 164 8.79 -3.73 19.71
CA ASP A 164 8.28 -4.78 20.60
C ASP A 164 7.11 -4.32 21.50
N ASP A 165 6.79 -3.02 21.52
CA ASP A 165 5.52 -2.58 22.12
C ASP A 165 4.39 -3.04 21.19
N ASP A 166 3.32 -3.60 21.77
CA ASP A 166 2.11 -3.96 21.02
C ASP A 166 1.75 -2.78 20.11
N ALA A 167 1.46 -3.04 18.83
CA ALA A 167 1.05 -2.00 17.89
C ALA A 167 -0.25 -1.34 18.41
N GLU A 168 -0.09 -0.29 19.22
CA GLU A 168 -1.21 0.29 19.97
C GLU A 168 -2.27 0.88 19.03
N HIS A 169 -1.91 1.20 17.78
CA HIS A 169 -2.76 1.94 16.86
C HIS A 169 -2.63 1.53 15.38
N SER A 170 -3.66 1.89 14.61
CA SER A 170 -3.66 1.83 13.15
C SER A 170 -3.73 3.23 12.55
N LEU A 171 -3.03 3.46 11.45
CA LEU A 171 -3.29 4.60 10.58
C LEU A 171 -4.49 4.23 9.70
N THR A 172 -5.61 4.92 9.89
CA THR A 172 -6.85 4.71 9.14
C THR A 172 -7.07 5.81 8.12
N SER A 173 -7.73 5.46 7.02
CA SER A 173 -8.21 6.45 6.06
C SER A 173 -9.14 7.46 6.75
N GLY A 174 -8.90 8.74 6.47
CA GLY A 174 -9.71 9.86 6.92
C GLY A 174 -10.07 10.75 5.74
N ALA A 175 -10.89 11.78 5.99
CA ALA A 175 -11.31 12.72 4.94
C ALA A 175 -10.13 13.33 4.17
N ASP A 176 -9.05 13.68 4.88
CA ASP A 176 -7.84 14.26 4.30
C ASP A 176 -6.64 13.27 4.30
N ASP A 177 -6.85 12.02 4.71
CA ASP A 177 -5.79 10.99 4.84
C ASP A 177 -6.14 9.70 4.06
N LYS A 178 -7.00 9.78 3.03
CA LYS A 178 -7.38 8.61 2.21
C LYS A 178 -6.39 8.35 1.08
N ILE A 179 -5.87 9.41 0.46
CA ILE A 179 -5.02 9.33 -0.73
C ILE A 179 -3.82 10.26 -0.55
N PHE A 180 -2.62 9.72 -0.68
CA PHE A 180 -1.38 10.48 -0.62
C PHE A 180 -0.68 10.43 -1.97
N ARG A 181 -0.35 11.60 -2.51
CA ARG A 181 0.60 11.72 -3.62
C ARG A 181 1.99 11.93 -3.04
N LEU A 182 2.88 10.97 -3.30
CA LEU A 182 4.27 11.00 -2.86
C LEU A 182 5.17 11.23 -4.07
N ASP A 183 6.07 12.18 -4.01
CA ASP A 183 6.99 12.49 -5.10
C ASP A 183 8.18 11.53 -5.06
N ARG A 184 8.59 11.02 -6.22
CA ARG A 184 9.75 10.14 -6.35
C ARG A 184 10.99 10.88 -5.85
N ALA A 185 11.80 10.20 -5.06
CA ALA A 185 13.00 10.75 -4.45
C ALA A 185 14.18 9.79 -4.58
N ASP A 186 15.36 10.29 -4.24
CA ASP A 186 16.55 9.48 -4.06
C ASP A 186 16.33 8.42 -2.97
N ASN A 187 16.85 7.22 -3.16
CA ASN A 187 16.67 6.10 -2.24
C ASN A 187 17.16 6.42 -0.81
N ARG A 188 18.15 7.32 -0.66
CA ARG A 188 18.68 7.75 0.64
C ARG A 188 17.64 8.48 1.48
N GLU A 189 16.62 9.10 0.88
CA GLU A 189 15.53 9.72 1.64
C GLU A 189 14.74 8.69 2.46
N CYS A 190 14.67 7.43 1.99
CA CYS A 190 14.00 6.32 2.65
C CYS A 190 14.93 5.49 3.55
N ALA A 191 16.20 5.86 3.70
CA ALA A 191 17.18 5.11 4.50
C ALA A 191 16.75 4.91 5.97
N SER A 192 15.98 5.84 6.53
CA SER A 192 15.44 5.75 7.90
C SER A 192 14.41 4.62 8.09
N LEU A 193 13.92 4.01 7.01
CA LEU A 193 12.95 2.91 7.04
C LEU A 193 13.63 1.53 7.04
N VAL A 194 14.93 1.48 6.74
CA VAL A 194 15.68 0.23 6.62
C VAL A 194 16.47 -0.03 7.89
N THR A 195 16.13 -1.12 8.57
CA THR A 195 16.74 -1.54 9.84
C THR A 195 17.91 -2.50 9.65
N ASP A 196 17.93 -3.29 8.57
CA ASP A 196 19.05 -4.17 8.25
C ASP A 196 20.26 -3.39 7.70
N ARG A 197 21.44 -3.65 8.25
CA ARG A 197 22.66 -2.89 7.91
C ARG A 197 23.15 -3.17 6.49
N LYS A 198 22.99 -4.40 5.99
CA LYS A 198 23.43 -4.76 4.63
C LYS A 198 22.50 -4.15 3.60
N GLU A 199 21.20 -4.22 3.85
CA GLU A 199 20.17 -3.58 3.04
C GLU A 199 20.36 -2.06 3.00
N LEU A 200 20.64 -1.44 4.14
CA LEU A 200 20.89 -0.01 4.24
C LEU A 200 22.12 0.44 3.42
N ALA A 201 23.19 -0.36 3.45
CA ALA A 201 24.36 -0.10 2.61
C ALA A 201 23.99 -0.18 1.12
N ALA A 202 23.29 -1.23 0.69
CA ALA A 202 22.85 -1.38 -0.69
C ALA A 202 21.95 -0.24 -1.16
N LEU A 203 21.04 0.24 -0.30
CA LEU A 203 20.15 1.36 -0.60
C LEU A 203 20.92 2.68 -0.82
N ARG A 204 22.00 2.93 -0.05
CA ARG A 204 22.79 4.17 -0.14
C ARG A 204 23.69 4.24 -1.37
N HIS A 205 24.04 3.09 -1.93
CA HIS A 205 24.88 2.95 -3.13
C HIS A 205 24.09 2.92 -4.45
N LYS A 206 22.74 2.92 -4.40
CA LYS A 206 21.86 2.90 -5.57
C LYS A 206 21.14 4.22 -5.76
#